data_AF-A0A3M2M2C1-F1
#
_entry.id   AF-A0A3M2M2C1-F1
#
_cell.length_a   1.000
_cell.length_b   1.000
_cell.length_c   1.000
_cell.angle_alpha   90.00
_cell.angle_beta   90.00
_cell.angle_gamma   90.00
#
_symmetry.space_group_name_H-M   'P 1'
#
loop_
_entity.id
_entity.type
_entity.pdbx_description
1 polymer ?
#
loop_
_entity_poly.entity_id
_entity_poly.type
_entity_poly.pdbx_seq_one_letter_code
_entity_poly.pdbx_strand_id
1 'polypeptide(L)'
;MTSGSIDSPRTLADELRSRSDAELSELLRARPDLLSPLPGDLSQLATRAGARTSVMRALEHLDTFTLQTAEALAIAERPCSQHALTALLPGGEERLPEALATLRSRALLWGRADALRLVRVAQELLAPSAGRPSATGLGPTLAEAAAGMAPSRTQALLTACGLPPTHDPVSAVAALGALFRDPERLAALLADAPEAARSALDRLTWGPPYGTLGSGAEAARSGAPLRWLLDRGLLMPTQPGTVVLPREVALTLRGGRAHREPRPQPPPVVAVAEHAAELVDATAAGAAQRAVDTVEELLASWEHEGPPVLRSGGLGVRELKRVAVTLDVPEPEAVFWLELAYAAGLLASDDEADERYAPTPAYDDWLAAPTGERWLRLATAWLAGTRVPSLVGTRDGKGRLLAALGGGLDRGPAAALRHRALGLL
;
A
#
# COMPACT_ATOMS: atom_id res chain seq x y z
N MET A 1 6.17 32.40 36.51
CA MET A 1 7.30 31.52 36.91
C MET A 1 7.36 30.38 35.91
N THR A 2 8.48 30.34 35.16
CA THR A 2 8.97 29.29 34.26
C THR A 2 7.99 28.69 33.25
N SER A 3 7.85 29.40 32.12
CA SER A 3 7.51 28.80 30.82
C SER A 3 8.57 27.74 30.47
N GLY A 4 8.26 26.48 30.73
CA GLY A 4 9.09 25.36 30.31
C GLY A 4 9.18 25.34 28.78
N SER A 5 10.40 25.45 28.27
CA SER A 5 10.73 25.04 26.91
C SER A 5 10.26 23.59 26.73
N ILE A 6 9.17 23.37 26.00
CA ILE A 6 8.72 22.03 25.63
C ILE A 6 9.79 21.48 24.68
N ASP A 7 10.70 20.67 25.24
CA ASP A 7 11.80 20.05 24.52
C ASP A 7 11.21 19.24 23.36
N SER A 8 11.67 19.52 22.14
CA SER A 8 11.12 18.87 20.95
C SER A 8 11.44 17.37 21.01
N PRO A 9 10.47 16.49 20.70
CA PRO A 9 10.68 15.05 20.82
C PRO A 9 11.86 14.63 19.95
N ARG A 10 12.85 13.96 20.56
CA ARG A 10 14.09 13.54 19.88
C ARG A 10 13.96 12.16 19.27
N THR A 11 12.99 11.38 19.75
CA THR A 11 12.67 10.03 19.31
C THR A 11 11.16 9.81 19.24
N LEU A 12 10.73 8.76 18.52
CA LEU A 12 9.33 8.32 18.53
C LEU A 12 8.86 7.97 19.95
N ALA A 13 9.73 7.40 20.79
CA ALA A 13 9.36 7.07 22.17
C ALA A 13 9.10 8.34 23.01
N ASP A 14 9.85 9.43 22.78
CA ASP A 14 9.59 10.72 23.43
C ASP A 14 8.24 11.30 23.00
N GLU A 15 7.93 11.24 21.70
CA GLU A 15 6.63 11.66 21.16
C GLU A 15 5.48 10.84 21.74
N LEU A 16 5.63 9.52 21.86
CA LEU A 16 4.59 8.67 22.47
C LEU A 16 4.39 8.97 23.96
N ARG A 17 5.47 9.34 24.67
CA ARG A 17 5.38 9.75 26.09
C ARG A 17 4.68 11.09 26.29
N SER A 18 4.67 11.97 25.29
CA SER A 18 3.94 13.23 25.36
C SER A 18 2.47 13.13 24.95
N ARG A 19 2.01 11.97 24.45
CA ARG A 19 0.62 11.75 24.05
C ARG A 19 -0.30 11.54 25.26
N SER A 20 -1.54 11.96 25.09
CA SER A 20 -2.63 11.67 26.01
C SER A 20 -3.09 10.22 25.91
N ASP A 21 -3.77 9.73 26.95
CA ASP A 21 -4.36 8.38 26.98
C ASP A 21 -5.36 8.16 25.84
N ALA A 22 -6.06 9.22 25.42
CA ALA A 22 -6.98 9.17 24.29
C ALA A 22 -6.24 8.91 22.98
N GLU A 23 -5.14 9.64 22.72
CA GLU A 23 -4.31 9.48 21.52
C GLU A 23 -3.59 8.13 21.49
N LEU A 24 -3.16 7.62 22.65
CA LEU A 24 -2.58 6.27 22.76
C LEU A 24 -3.64 5.19 22.51
N SER A 25 -4.86 5.37 23.02
CA SER A 25 -5.97 4.45 22.74
C SER A 25 -6.33 4.44 21.26
N GLU A 26 -6.35 5.59 20.60
CA GLU A 26 -6.54 5.69 19.15
C GLU A 26 -5.44 4.97 18.36
N LEU A 27 -4.17 5.12 18.75
CA LEU A 27 -3.05 4.40 18.15
C LEU A 27 -3.26 2.88 18.23
N LEU A 28 -3.64 2.35 19.40
CA LEU A 28 -3.81 0.92 19.61
C LEU A 28 -5.03 0.35 18.87
N ARG A 29 -6.11 1.14 18.71
CA ARG A 29 -7.25 0.77 17.85
C ARG A 29 -6.86 0.78 16.37
N ALA A 30 -6.09 1.77 15.94
CA ALA A 30 -5.64 1.89 14.56
C ALA A 30 -4.57 0.86 14.20
N ARG A 31 -3.79 0.37 15.17
CA ARG A 31 -2.74 -0.64 15.00
C ARG A 31 -2.86 -1.76 16.05
N PRO A 32 -3.86 -2.65 15.92
CA PRO A 32 -4.07 -3.75 16.86
C PRO A 32 -2.89 -4.72 16.94
N ASP A 33 -2.05 -4.77 15.89
CA ASP A 33 -0.86 -5.60 15.83
C ASP A 33 0.22 -5.20 16.86
N LEU A 34 0.15 -3.98 17.43
CA LEU A 34 1.03 -3.55 18.50
C LEU A 34 0.78 -4.25 19.85
N LEU A 35 -0.42 -4.85 20.01
CA LEU A 35 -0.88 -5.50 21.23
C LEU A 35 -0.49 -6.99 21.34
N SER A 36 0.15 -7.57 20.31
CA SER A 36 0.51 -8.99 20.29
C SER A 36 2.02 -9.21 20.15
N PRO A 37 2.74 -9.60 21.24
CA PRO A 37 2.27 -9.70 22.63
C PRO A 37 2.00 -8.31 23.23
N LEU A 38 1.47 -8.18 24.45
CA LEU A 38 1.26 -6.85 25.05
C LEU A 38 2.62 -6.15 25.30
N PRO A 39 2.75 -4.84 25.02
CA PRO A 39 3.97 -4.10 25.32
C PRO A 39 4.03 -3.73 26.82
N GLY A 40 5.21 -3.86 27.43
CA GLY A 40 5.44 -3.53 28.84
C GLY A 40 5.68 -2.04 29.10
N ASP A 41 6.10 -1.28 28.09
CA ASP A 41 6.32 0.18 28.19
C ASP A 41 6.21 0.88 26.81
N LEU A 42 6.23 2.22 26.82
CA LEU A 42 6.14 3.06 25.62
C LEU A 42 7.36 2.97 24.69
N SER A 43 8.53 2.58 25.21
CA SER A 43 9.74 2.39 24.39
C SER A 43 9.65 1.09 23.58
N GLN A 44 9.11 0.02 24.19
CA GLN A 44 8.78 -1.22 23.49
C GLN A 44 7.67 -1.00 22.47
N LEU A 45 6.63 -0.22 22.83
CA LEU A 45 5.59 0.19 21.89
C LEU A 45 6.18 0.93 20.68
N ALA A 46 7.04 1.93 20.89
CA ALA A 46 7.72 2.65 19.82
C ALA A 46 8.56 1.73 18.93
N THR A 47 9.29 0.79 19.53
CA THR A 47 10.11 -0.19 18.81
C THR A 47 9.25 -1.07 17.91
N ARG A 48 8.10 -1.55 18.40
CA ARG A 48 7.16 -2.37 17.61
C ARG A 48 6.44 -1.55 16.55
N ALA A 49 6.06 -0.32 16.86
CA ALA A 49 5.48 0.60 15.89
C ALA A 49 6.43 0.88 14.71
N GLY A 50 7.74 0.85 14.96
CA GLY A 50 8.78 0.92 13.94
C GLY A 50 9.15 -0.40 13.26
N ALA A 51 8.56 -1.54 13.64
CA ALA A 51 8.86 -2.84 13.02
C ALA A 51 8.33 -2.93 11.59
N ARG A 52 9.07 -3.58 10.69
CA ARG A 52 8.77 -3.60 9.25
C ARG A 52 7.39 -4.13 8.90
N THR A 53 6.98 -5.26 9.46
CA THR A 53 5.65 -5.85 9.23
C THR A 53 4.52 -4.93 9.70
N SER A 54 4.73 -4.31 10.87
CA SER A 54 3.78 -3.39 11.48
C SER A 54 3.63 -2.11 10.66
N VAL A 55 4.73 -1.53 10.18
CA VAL A 55 4.72 -0.35 9.29
C VAL A 55 4.08 -0.67 7.95
N MET A 56 4.39 -1.80 7.31
CA MET A 56 3.77 -2.19 6.03
C MET A 56 2.25 -2.28 6.16
N ARG A 57 1.74 -2.95 7.21
CA ARG A 57 0.30 -3.01 7.49
C ARG A 57 -0.31 -1.63 7.70
N ALA A 58 0.36 -0.77 8.46
CA ALA A 58 -0.12 0.58 8.71
C ALA A 58 -0.22 1.43 7.42
N LEU A 59 0.75 1.29 6.50
CA LEU A 59 0.77 1.93 5.18
C LEU A 59 -0.35 1.41 4.26
N GLU A 60 -0.60 0.10 4.25
CA GLU A 60 -1.68 -0.53 3.47
C GLU A 60 -3.08 -0.03 3.84
N HIS A 61 -3.24 0.50 5.06
CA HIS A 61 -4.53 1.00 5.56
C HIS A 61 -4.68 2.52 5.42
N LEU A 62 -3.73 3.22 4.79
CA LEU A 62 -3.85 4.66 4.51
C LEU A 62 -4.73 4.89 3.28
N ASP A 63 -5.46 6.01 3.26
CA ASP A 63 -6.06 6.49 2.02
C ASP A 63 -4.98 6.96 1.03
N THR A 64 -5.38 7.18 -0.22
CA THR A 64 -4.46 7.54 -1.30
C THR A 64 -3.69 8.84 -1.02
N PHE A 65 -4.34 9.87 -0.49
CA PHE A 65 -3.66 11.15 -0.27
C PHE A 65 -2.69 11.09 0.91
N THR A 66 -3.08 10.40 1.98
CA THR A 66 -2.23 10.19 3.15
C THR A 66 -1.00 9.36 2.78
N LEU A 67 -1.15 8.36 1.89
CA LEU A 67 -0.03 7.62 1.33
C LEU A 67 0.87 8.51 0.46
N GLN A 68 0.31 9.30 -0.46
CA GLN A 68 1.08 10.27 -1.27
C GLN A 68 1.82 11.28 -0.39
N THR A 69 1.23 11.68 0.74
CA THR A 69 1.87 12.54 1.74
C THR A 69 3.09 11.88 2.37
N ALA A 70 2.98 10.59 2.75
CA ALA A 70 4.11 9.83 3.26
C ALA A 70 5.20 9.61 2.19
N GLU A 71 4.81 9.39 0.93
CA GLU A 71 5.74 9.24 -0.18
C GLU A 71 6.49 10.55 -0.49
N ALA A 72 5.79 11.69 -0.48
CA ALA A 72 6.38 13.02 -0.60
C ALA A 72 7.35 13.32 0.56
N LEU A 73 6.97 13.00 1.80
CA LEU A 73 7.85 13.09 2.96
C LEU A 73 9.12 12.23 2.81
N ALA A 74 9.00 11.04 2.22
CA ALA A 74 10.13 10.14 2.03
C ALA A 74 11.15 10.65 0.99
N ILE A 75 10.73 11.53 0.07
CA ILE A 75 11.62 12.10 -0.93
C ILE A 75 12.14 13.49 -0.56
N ALA A 76 11.48 14.18 0.37
CA ALA A 76 11.80 15.54 0.79
C ALA A 76 13.18 15.66 1.45
N GLU A 77 13.74 16.87 1.40
CA GLU A 77 14.91 17.21 2.21
C GLU A 77 14.57 17.11 3.70
N ARG A 78 15.54 16.67 4.50
CA ARG A 78 15.37 16.41 5.94
C ARG A 78 16.17 17.42 6.75
N PRO A 79 15.58 18.05 7.78
CA PRO A 79 14.18 17.92 8.21
C PRO A 79 13.20 18.59 7.23
N CYS A 80 12.02 17.98 7.04
CA CYS A 80 11.00 18.50 6.12
C CYS A 80 10.05 19.44 6.86
N SER A 81 9.83 20.64 6.32
CA SER A 81 8.80 21.56 6.81
C SER A 81 7.47 21.29 6.11
N GLN A 82 6.36 21.61 6.76
CA GLN A 82 5.03 21.52 6.14
C GLN A 82 4.94 22.40 4.86
N HIS A 83 5.64 23.53 4.82
CA HIS A 83 5.71 24.38 3.62
C HIS A 83 6.41 23.68 2.45
N ALA A 84 7.57 23.05 2.70
CA ALA A 84 8.28 22.28 1.68
C ALA A 84 7.43 21.09 1.20
N LEU A 85 6.72 20.42 2.11
CA LEU A 85 5.82 19.32 1.77
C LEU A 85 4.64 19.77 0.92
N THR A 86 4.09 20.95 1.20
CA THR A 86 3.01 21.55 0.41
C THR A 86 3.45 21.80 -1.04
N ALA A 87 4.67 22.30 -1.23
CA ALA A 87 5.22 22.51 -2.58
C ALA A 87 5.38 21.19 -3.38
N LEU A 88 5.59 20.06 -2.70
CA LEU A 88 5.66 18.74 -3.33
C LEU A 88 4.29 18.18 -3.78
N LEU A 89 3.19 18.68 -3.20
CA LEU A 89 1.82 18.17 -3.36
C LEU A 89 0.83 19.30 -3.69
N PRO A 90 0.99 19.99 -4.83
CA PRO A 90 0.11 21.10 -5.18
C PRO A 90 -1.35 20.65 -5.30
N GLY A 91 -2.27 21.46 -4.80
CA GLY A 91 -3.71 21.18 -4.75
C GLY A 91 -4.14 20.32 -3.55
N GLY A 92 -3.20 19.89 -2.70
CA GLY A 92 -3.46 19.11 -1.49
C GLY A 92 -3.40 19.91 -0.18
N GLU A 93 -3.30 21.23 -0.25
CA GLU A 93 -3.04 22.13 0.89
C GLU A 93 -4.06 21.95 2.02
N GLU A 94 -5.34 21.87 1.67
CA GLU A 94 -6.44 21.75 2.62
C GLU A 94 -6.49 20.39 3.32
N ARG A 95 -6.09 19.32 2.60
CA ARG A 95 -6.12 17.93 3.10
C ARG A 95 -4.84 17.55 3.85
N LEU A 96 -3.76 18.30 3.66
CA LEU A 96 -2.44 18.00 4.24
C LEU A 96 -2.45 17.93 5.78
N PRO A 97 -3.11 18.86 6.52
CA PRO A 97 -3.16 18.77 7.98
C PRO A 97 -3.79 17.46 8.47
N GLU A 98 -4.86 17.00 7.84
CA GLU A 98 -5.56 15.75 8.20
C GLU A 98 -4.71 14.51 7.86
N ALA A 99 -4.04 14.52 6.71
CA ALA A 99 -3.09 13.48 6.34
C ALA A 99 -1.94 13.37 7.36
N LEU A 100 -1.36 14.51 7.76
CA LEU A 100 -0.30 14.55 8.78
C LEU A 100 -0.80 14.08 10.15
N ALA A 101 -2.02 14.45 10.54
CA ALA A 101 -2.66 13.99 11.77
C ALA A 101 -2.86 12.46 11.75
N THR A 102 -3.28 11.90 10.61
CA THR A 102 -3.45 10.45 10.41
C THR A 102 -2.12 9.70 10.49
N LEU A 103 -1.05 10.23 9.88
CA LEU A 103 0.28 9.64 9.99
C LEU A 103 0.80 9.69 11.44
N ARG A 104 0.51 10.76 12.20
CA ARG A 104 0.85 10.86 13.61
C ARG A 104 0.04 9.89 14.47
N SER A 105 -1.28 9.83 14.33
CA SER A 105 -2.14 8.96 15.13
C SER A 105 -1.73 7.48 14.99
N ARG A 106 -1.21 7.09 13.81
CA ARG A 106 -0.68 5.74 13.53
C ARG A 106 0.81 5.53 13.86
N ALA A 107 1.46 6.51 14.49
CA ALA A 107 2.87 6.48 14.85
C ALA A 107 3.82 6.22 13.64
N LEU A 108 3.45 6.72 12.47
CA LEU A 108 4.28 6.71 11.26
C LEU A 108 5.09 8.01 11.08
N LEU A 109 4.67 9.08 11.76
CA LEU A 109 5.23 10.42 11.72
C LEU A 109 5.42 10.95 13.14
N TRP A 110 6.52 11.66 13.38
CA TRP A 110 6.83 12.35 14.64
C TRP A 110 7.60 13.65 14.37
N GLY A 111 7.81 14.45 15.42
CA GLY A 111 8.53 15.73 15.32
C GLY A 111 7.58 16.93 15.24
N ARG A 112 8.07 18.10 14.82
CA ARG A 112 7.31 19.37 14.79
C ARG A 112 6.94 19.76 13.37
N ALA A 113 6.04 20.72 13.18
CA ALA A 113 5.50 21.10 11.86
C ALA A 113 6.58 21.61 10.87
N ASP A 114 7.66 22.19 11.38
CA ASP A 114 8.85 22.64 10.67
C ASP A 114 9.97 21.57 10.59
N ALA A 115 9.81 20.44 11.28
CA ALA A 115 10.75 19.33 11.25
C ALA A 115 10.04 17.97 11.35
N LEU A 116 9.26 17.66 10.32
CA LEU A 116 8.52 16.42 10.16
C LEU A 116 9.50 15.26 9.89
N ARG A 117 9.29 14.13 10.60
CA ARG A 117 10.15 12.95 10.50
C ARG A 117 9.32 11.69 10.37
N LEU A 118 9.41 11.03 9.22
CA LEU A 118 8.90 9.67 9.07
C LEU A 118 9.68 8.72 9.98
N VAL A 119 9.00 7.68 10.46
CA VAL A 119 9.70 6.56 11.10
C VAL A 119 10.65 5.92 10.09
N ARG A 120 11.84 5.53 10.56
CA ARG A 120 12.94 5.07 9.71
C ARG A 120 12.53 3.96 8.73
N VAL A 121 11.71 3.01 9.18
CA VAL A 121 11.28 1.92 8.31
C VAL A 121 10.27 2.37 7.25
N ALA A 122 9.39 3.34 7.55
CA ALA A 122 8.52 3.93 6.53
C ALA A 122 9.34 4.71 5.49
N GLN A 123 10.34 5.47 5.95
CA GLN A 123 11.31 6.13 5.09
C GLN A 123 12.01 5.12 4.15
N GLU A 124 12.51 4.00 4.67
CA GLU A 124 13.20 2.95 3.88
C GLU A 124 12.27 2.19 2.92
N LEU A 125 10.97 2.11 3.22
CA LEU A 125 9.98 1.44 2.38
C LEU A 125 9.52 2.32 1.23
N LEU A 126 9.33 3.63 1.47
CA LEU A 126 8.74 4.57 0.52
C LEU A 126 9.80 5.33 -0.30
N ALA A 127 11.00 5.54 0.25
CA ALA A 127 12.04 6.27 -0.47
C ALA A 127 12.51 5.47 -1.71
N PRO A 128 12.73 6.16 -2.84
CA PRO A 128 13.26 5.51 -4.03
C PRO A 128 14.63 4.87 -3.81
N SER A 129 14.84 3.68 -4.37
CA SER A 129 16.14 3.01 -4.35
C SER A 129 16.41 2.27 -5.67
N ALA A 130 17.66 1.85 -5.89
CA ALA A 130 18.05 1.05 -7.06
C ALA A 130 17.29 -0.28 -7.18
N GLY A 131 17.02 -0.95 -6.04
CA GLY A 131 16.34 -2.23 -6.02
C GLY A 131 14.81 -2.15 -5.90
N ARG A 132 14.26 -0.96 -5.64
CA ARG A 132 12.80 -0.75 -5.51
C ARG A 132 12.41 0.61 -6.09
N PRO A 133 11.76 0.65 -7.27
CA PRO A 133 11.17 1.88 -7.77
C PRO A 133 10.11 2.36 -6.77
N SER A 134 10.12 3.66 -6.47
CA SER A 134 9.09 4.28 -5.62
C SER A 134 7.80 4.51 -6.41
N ALA A 135 6.66 4.62 -5.73
CA ALA A 135 5.39 4.97 -6.37
C ALA A 135 5.39 6.38 -6.98
N THR A 136 6.30 7.26 -6.52
CA THR A 136 6.52 8.58 -7.13
C THR A 136 7.22 8.50 -8.50
N GLY A 137 7.82 7.36 -8.85
CA GLY A 137 8.62 7.20 -10.06
C GLY A 137 9.94 7.98 -10.04
N LEU A 138 10.35 8.56 -8.90
CA LEU A 138 11.64 9.25 -8.76
C LEU A 138 12.79 8.26 -8.60
N GLY A 139 13.99 8.71 -8.98
CA GLY A 139 15.24 7.99 -8.74
C GLY A 139 15.88 8.29 -7.36
N PRO A 140 17.09 7.75 -7.13
CA PRO A 140 17.91 8.10 -5.98
C PRO A 140 18.32 9.59 -6.05
N THR A 141 18.76 10.12 -4.92
CA THR A 141 19.40 11.45 -4.88
C THR A 141 20.68 11.46 -5.69
N LEU A 142 21.12 12.65 -6.13
CA LEU A 142 22.42 12.81 -6.80
C LEU A 142 23.56 12.26 -5.94
N ALA A 143 23.51 12.46 -4.62
CA ALA A 143 24.52 11.98 -3.70
C ALA A 143 24.60 10.45 -3.65
N GLU A 144 23.44 9.76 -3.63
CA GLU A 144 23.38 8.30 -3.71
C GLU A 144 23.87 7.79 -5.08
N ALA A 145 23.50 8.47 -6.18
CA ALA A 145 23.94 8.12 -7.52
C ALA A 145 25.43 8.40 -7.79
N ALA A 146 26.02 9.36 -7.07
CA ALA A 146 27.43 9.69 -7.13
C ALA A 146 28.28 8.89 -6.13
N ALA A 147 27.68 8.02 -5.32
CA ALA A 147 28.40 7.20 -4.36
C ALA A 147 29.44 6.31 -5.07
N GLY A 148 30.71 6.41 -4.66
CA GLY A 148 31.82 5.68 -5.29
C GLY A 148 32.33 6.28 -6.59
N MET A 149 31.84 7.46 -7.01
CA MET A 149 32.39 8.19 -8.16
C MET A 149 33.82 8.67 -7.90
N ALA A 150 34.69 8.51 -8.90
CA ALA A 150 36.05 9.03 -8.83
C ALA A 150 36.06 10.56 -8.71
N PRO A 151 36.87 11.16 -7.82
CA PRO A 151 36.91 12.61 -7.63
C PRO A 151 37.17 13.40 -8.93
N SER A 152 38.00 12.87 -9.83
CA SER A 152 38.28 13.47 -11.15
C SER A 152 37.03 13.57 -12.03
N ARG A 153 36.13 12.59 -11.96
CA ARG A 153 34.84 12.65 -12.68
C ARG A 153 33.94 13.72 -12.09
N THR A 154 33.85 13.83 -10.77
CA THR A 154 33.07 14.88 -10.11
C THR A 154 33.59 16.28 -10.47
N GLN A 155 34.92 16.48 -10.53
CA GLN A 155 35.49 17.74 -11.03
C GLN A 155 35.13 18.01 -12.48
N ALA A 156 35.16 17.00 -13.36
CA ALA A 156 34.75 17.17 -14.75
C ALA A 156 33.28 17.60 -14.87
N LEU A 157 32.39 17.09 -14.02
CA LEU A 157 30.99 17.51 -13.96
C LEU A 157 30.85 18.97 -13.49
N LEU A 158 31.59 19.38 -12.45
CA LEU A 158 31.61 20.78 -11.99
C LEU A 158 32.00 21.72 -13.13
N THR A 159 33.11 21.43 -13.81
CA THR A 159 33.60 22.22 -14.94
C THR A 159 32.57 22.26 -16.08
N ALA A 160 31.97 21.12 -16.43
CA ALA A 160 30.94 21.05 -17.48
C ALA A 160 29.67 21.86 -17.14
N CYS A 161 29.38 22.05 -15.85
CA CYS A 161 28.27 22.86 -15.35
C CYS A 161 28.66 24.31 -15.01
N GLY A 162 29.91 24.73 -15.29
CA GLY A 162 30.39 26.08 -14.99
C GLY A 162 30.51 26.40 -13.49
N LEU A 163 30.63 25.37 -12.64
CA LEU A 163 30.80 25.51 -11.20
C LEU A 163 32.28 25.59 -10.81
N PRO A 164 32.62 26.32 -9.74
CA PRO A 164 34.00 26.38 -9.25
C PRO A 164 34.48 24.99 -8.78
N PRO A 165 35.74 24.63 -9.02
CA PRO A 165 36.30 23.37 -8.55
C PRO A 165 36.41 23.38 -7.02
N THR A 166 36.31 22.20 -6.40
CA THR A 166 36.51 22.02 -4.96
C THR A 166 37.20 20.69 -4.68
N HIS A 167 38.11 20.67 -3.70
CA HIS A 167 38.84 19.46 -3.34
C HIS A 167 38.01 18.47 -2.51
N ASP A 168 36.89 18.91 -1.93
CA ASP A 168 35.99 18.06 -1.16
C ASP A 168 34.89 17.45 -2.06
N PRO A 169 34.84 16.11 -2.23
CA PRO A 169 33.83 15.46 -3.06
C PRO A 169 32.41 15.65 -2.55
N VAL A 170 32.20 15.80 -1.23
CA VAL A 170 30.86 16.01 -0.66
C VAL A 170 30.34 17.39 -1.05
N SER A 171 31.16 18.42 -0.86
CA SER A 171 30.85 19.79 -1.32
C SER A 171 30.65 19.87 -2.83
N ALA A 172 31.42 19.12 -3.62
CA ALA A 172 31.26 19.07 -5.08
C ALA A 172 29.88 18.56 -5.50
N VAL A 173 29.45 17.44 -4.92
CA VAL A 173 28.13 16.85 -5.19
C VAL A 173 27.02 17.76 -4.66
N ALA A 174 27.20 18.40 -3.50
CA ALA A 174 26.26 19.38 -2.97
C ALA A 174 26.10 20.59 -3.90
N ALA A 175 27.18 21.10 -4.50
CA ALA A 175 27.13 22.21 -5.46
C ALA A 175 26.38 21.84 -6.75
N LEU A 176 26.59 20.62 -7.27
CA LEU A 176 25.82 20.10 -8.40
C LEU A 176 24.34 19.94 -8.04
N GLY A 177 24.04 19.37 -6.88
CA GLY A 177 22.67 19.23 -6.38
C GLY A 177 21.96 20.57 -6.23
N ALA A 178 22.65 21.59 -5.70
CA ALA A 178 22.12 22.94 -5.59
C ALA A 178 21.84 23.58 -6.97
N LEU A 179 22.69 23.35 -7.97
CA LEU A 179 22.43 23.78 -9.35
C LEU A 179 21.19 23.09 -9.92
N PHE A 180 21.03 21.78 -9.72
CA PHE A 180 19.90 21.03 -10.26
C PHE A 180 18.57 21.33 -9.57
N ARG A 181 18.59 21.78 -8.31
CA ARG A 181 17.37 22.22 -7.58
C ARG A 181 16.91 23.62 -7.96
N ASP A 182 17.77 24.41 -8.60
CA ASP A 182 17.44 25.75 -9.08
C ASP A 182 16.82 25.66 -10.49
N PRO A 183 15.52 26.01 -10.65
CA PRO A 183 14.85 25.91 -11.94
C PRO A 183 15.47 26.77 -13.04
N GLU A 184 15.93 27.97 -12.72
CA GLU A 184 16.50 28.89 -13.69
C GLU A 184 17.86 28.40 -14.17
N ARG A 185 18.71 27.95 -13.24
CA ARG A 185 20.04 27.43 -13.57
C ARG A 185 19.96 26.10 -14.32
N LEU A 186 19.03 25.21 -13.95
CA LEU A 186 18.82 23.99 -14.70
C LEU A 186 18.27 24.27 -16.10
N ALA A 187 17.33 25.21 -16.25
CA ALA A 187 16.82 25.61 -17.55
C ALA A 187 17.93 26.21 -18.44
N ALA A 188 18.81 27.05 -17.88
CA ALA A 188 19.96 27.58 -18.59
C ALA A 188 20.92 26.46 -19.06
N LEU A 189 21.18 25.45 -18.21
CA LEU A 189 22.00 24.30 -18.58
C LEU A 189 21.36 23.47 -19.72
N LEU A 190 20.02 23.37 -19.73
CA LEU A 190 19.25 22.64 -20.74
C LEU A 190 18.99 23.43 -22.03
N ALA A 191 19.27 24.73 -22.07
CA ALA A 191 19.06 25.56 -23.25
C ALA A 191 19.87 25.06 -24.46
N ASP A 192 21.09 24.59 -24.22
CA ASP A 192 21.99 24.04 -25.23
C ASP A 192 21.80 22.52 -25.44
N ALA A 193 20.75 21.92 -24.87
CA ALA A 193 20.53 20.48 -24.94
C ALA A 193 20.08 20.05 -26.35
N PRO A 194 20.73 19.02 -26.95
CA PRO A 194 20.22 18.39 -28.17
C PRO A 194 18.77 17.92 -27.99
N GLU A 195 17.96 17.99 -29.04
CA GLU A 195 16.55 17.59 -28.99
C GLU A 195 16.35 16.16 -28.48
N ALA A 196 17.21 15.23 -28.93
CA ALA A 196 17.19 13.85 -28.47
C ALA A 196 17.53 13.69 -26.97
N ALA A 197 18.32 14.60 -26.38
CA ALA A 197 18.63 14.61 -24.96
C ALA A 197 17.41 15.09 -24.14
N ARG A 198 16.73 16.14 -24.61
CA ARG A 198 15.47 16.63 -24.03
C ARG A 198 14.39 15.54 -24.07
N SER A 199 14.20 14.91 -25.23
CA SER A 199 13.26 13.80 -25.41
C SER A 199 13.55 12.62 -24.47
N ALA A 200 14.82 12.33 -24.19
CA ALA A 200 15.19 11.30 -23.21
C ALA A 200 14.81 11.69 -21.78
N LEU A 201 15.06 12.95 -21.38
CA LEU A 201 14.64 13.46 -20.07
C LEU A 201 13.11 13.45 -19.93
N ASP A 202 12.35 13.84 -20.95
CA ASP A 202 10.89 13.86 -20.90
C ASP A 202 10.31 12.47 -20.61
N ARG A 203 10.86 11.43 -21.23
CA ARG A 203 10.46 10.03 -20.99
C ARG A 203 10.76 9.58 -19.56
N LEU A 204 11.93 9.95 -19.02
CA LEU A 204 12.37 9.55 -17.68
C LEU A 204 11.70 10.38 -16.57
N THR A 205 11.21 11.58 -16.90
CA THR A 205 10.66 12.52 -15.90
C THR A 205 9.46 11.92 -15.19
N TRP A 206 8.52 11.30 -15.89
CA TRP A 206 7.34 10.64 -15.29
C TRP A 206 7.31 9.11 -15.50
N GLY A 207 8.25 8.57 -16.28
CA GLY A 207 8.44 7.13 -16.44
C GLY A 207 9.34 6.53 -15.37
N PRO A 208 9.81 5.28 -15.59
CA PRO A 208 10.87 4.70 -14.76
C PRO A 208 12.11 5.61 -14.78
N PRO A 209 12.73 5.90 -13.63
CA PRO A 209 13.89 6.80 -13.57
C PRO A 209 15.16 6.16 -14.12
N TYR A 210 15.12 4.88 -14.50
CA TYR A 210 16.23 4.12 -15.06
C TYR A 210 16.07 3.97 -16.58
N GLY A 211 17.18 4.14 -17.30
CA GLY A 211 17.27 3.85 -18.72
C GLY A 211 18.40 2.86 -19.01
N THR A 212 18.26 2.09 -20.09
CA THR A 212 19.36 1.26 -20.62
C THR A 212 20.10 2.02 -21.71
N LEU A 213 21.43 1.97 -21.64
CA LEU A 213 22.29 2.34 -22.75
C LEU A 213 22.30 1.13 -23.70
N GLY A 214 21.84 1.31 -24.94
CA GLY A 214 21.98 0.27 -25.96
C GLY A 214 23.46 -0.12 -26.14
N SER A 215 23.73 -1.31 -26.69
CA SER A 215 25.06 -1.75 -27.10
C SER A 215 25.15 -1.90 -28.62
N GLY A 216 26.31 -1.61 -29.22
CA GLY A 216 26.55 -1.74 -30.66
C GLY A 216 26.65 -0.41 -31.45
N ALA A 217 26.74 -0.51 -32.77
CA ALA A 217 27.02 0.62 -33.67
C ALA A 217 25.87 1.66 -33.79
N GLU A 218 24.64 1.28 -33.43
CA GLU A 218 23.50 2.22 -33.31
C GLU A 218 23.52 2.97 -31.98
N ALA A 219 23.97 2.34 -30.89
CA ALA A 219 24.17 3.02 -29.61
C ALA A 219 25.34 4.02 -29.66
N ALA A 220 26.36 3.77 -30.50
CA ALA A 220 27.44 4.73 -30.75
C ALA A 220 26.96 6.00 -31.48
N ARG A 221 25.96 5.88 -32.37
CA ARG A 221 25.37 7.01 -33.13
C ARG A 221 24.27 7.75 -32.36
N SER A 222 23.44 7.02 -31.62
CA SER A 222 22.40 7.56 -30.71
C SER A 222 22.93 7.91 -29.32
N GLY A 223 24.22 7.72 -29.08
CA GLY A 223 24.87 7.89 -27.77
C GLY A 223 25.28 9.32 -27.47
N ALA A 224 25.47 10.18 -28.48
CA ALA A 224 25.90 11.58 -28.27
C ALA A 224 24.91 12.38 -27.38
N PRO A 225 23.57 12.26 -27.56
CA PRO A 225 22.60 12.92 -26.66
C PRO A 225 22.65 12.40 -25.22
N LEU A 226 22.78 11.09 -25.00
CA LEU A 226 22.90 10.53 -23.63
C LEU A 226 24.25 10.88 -23.01
N ARG A 227 25.31 10.92 -23.80
CA ARG A 227 26.63 11.34 -23.36
C ARG A 227 26.63 12.80 -22.91
N TRP A 228 25.93 13.66 -23.64
CA TRP A 228 25.74 15.07 -23.24
C TRP A 228 25.10 15.19 -21.85
N LEU A 229 24.09 14.37 -21.55
CA LEU A 229 23.44 14.32 -20.23
C LEU A 229 24.38 13.77 -19.14
N LEU A 230 25.12 12.70 -19.44
CA LEU A 230 26.09 12.08 -18.53
C LEU A 230 27.26 13.02 -18.19
N ASP A 231 27.75 13.79 -19.18
CA ASP A 231 28.86 14.72 -19.02
C ASP A 231 28.47 15.98 -18.23
N ARG A 232 27.17 16.21 -18.02
CA ARG A 232 26.63 17.28 -17.17
C ARG A 232 26.00 16.77 -15.87
N GLY A 233 26.05 15.46 -15.61
CA GLY A 233 25.47 14.86 -14.41
C GLY A 233 23.95 14.89 -14.35
N LEU A 234 23.29 15.20 -15.47
CA LEU A 234 21.83 15.18 -15.60
C LEU A 234 21.28 13.75 -15.65
N LEU A 235 22.12 12.81 -16.09
CA LEU A 235 21.96 11.38 -15.88
C LEU A 235 23.22 10.85 -15.20
N MET A 236 23.06 9.81 -14.38
CA MET A 236 24.16 9.20 -13.63
C MET A 236 24.27 7.71 -13.97
N PRO A 237 25.48 7.18 -14.17
CA PRO A 237 25.66 5.74 -14.39
C PRO A 237 25.41 4.96 -13.10
N THR A 238 24.73 3.82 -13.18
CA THR A 238 24.44 2.95 -12.01
C THR A 238 25.14 1.59 -12.10
N GLN A 239 24.92 0.88 -13.19
CA GLN A 239 25.57 -0.39 -13.53
C GLN A 239 26.03 -0.34 -15.00
N PRO A 240 26.90 -1.26 -15.46
CA PRO A 240 27.31 -1.28 -16.87
C PRO A 240 26.08 -1.28 -17.80
N GLY A 241 25.98 -0.26 -18.66
CA GLY A 241 24.87 -0.11 -19.59
C GLY A 241 23.57 0.42 -19.01
N THR A 242 23.55 0.95 -17.77
CA THR A 242 22.35 1.56 -17.17
C THR A 242 22.63 2.95 -16.63
N VAL A 243 21.63 3.82 -16.74
CA VAL A 243 21.65 5.19 -16.24
C VAL A 243 20.43 5.46 -15.39
N VAL A 244 20.55 6.42 -14.49
CA VAL A 244 19.45 6.90 -13.66
C VAL A 244 19.32 8.41 -13.74
N LEU A 245 18.09 8.90 -13.71
CA LEU A 245 17.76 10.31 -13.55
C LEU A 245 17.81 10.66 -12.05
N PRO A 246 18.75 11.51 -11.60
CA PRO A 246 18.82 11.94 -10.21
C PRO A 246 17.56 12.67 -9.78
N ARG A 247 17.16 12.48 -8.52
CA ARG A 247 15.93 13.02 -7.95
C ARG A 247 15.84 14.55 -8.08
N GLU A 248 16.92 15.27 -7.85
CA GLU A 248 16.98 16.72 -7.94
C GLU A 248 16.59 17.22 -9.34
N VAL A 249 17.18 16.61 -10.38
CA VAL A 249 16.88 16.94 -11.77
C VAL A 249 15.41 16.61 -12.08
N ALA A 250 14.96 15.42 -11.69
CA ALA A 250 13.57 15.00 -11.91
C ALA A 250 12.56 15.93 -11.22
N LEU A 251 12.77 16.30 -9.96
CA LEU A 251 11.86 17.18 -9.23
C LEU A 251 11.77 18.57 -9.87
N THR A 252 12.90 19.15 -10.28
CA THR A 252 12.90 20.44 -10.97
C THR A 252 12.19 20.37 -12.31
N LEU A 253 12.42 19.32 -13.11
CA LEU A 253 11.69 19.08 -14.37
C LEU A 253 10.18 18.86 -14.16
N ARG A 254 9.78 18.32 -13.00
CA ARG A 254 8.38 18.15 -12.61
C ARG A 254 7.75 19.44 -12.07
N GLY A 255 8.51 20.53 -11.91
CA GLY A 255 8.05 21.76 -11.28
C GLY A 255 7.84 21.61 -9.78
N GLY A 256 8.70 20.82 -9.11
CA GLY A 256 8.64 20.55 -7.68
C GLY A 256 7.66 19.44 -7.28
N ARG A 257 6.94 18.82 -8.21
CA ARG A 257 5.88 17.84 -7.90
C ARG A 257 6.42 16.44 -7.59
N ALA A 258 6.00 15.86 -6.46
CA ALA A 258 6.26 14.46 -6.13
C ALA A 258 5.48 13.50 -7.03
N HIS A 259 4.18 13.78 -7.21
CA HIS A 259 3.25 13.00 -8.02
C HIS A 259 2.79 13.80 -9.23
N ARG A 260 2.49 13.10 -10.34
CA ARG A 260 1.99 13.74 -11.56
C ARG A 260 0.66 14.44 -11.31
N GLU A 261 -0.20 13.73 -10.60
CA GLU A 261 -1.53 14.14 -10.19
C GLU A 261 -1.71 13.74 -8.72
N PRO A 262 -1.47 14.66 -7.77
CA PRO A 262 -1.91 14.47 -6.39
C PRO A 262 -3.42 14.22 -6.35
N ARG A 263 -3.87 13.28 -5.51
CA ARG A 263 -5.27 12.90 -5.35
C ARG A 263 -5.75 13.22 -3.94
N PRO A 264 -5.95 14.50 -3.60
CA PRO A 264 -6.30 14.94 -2.24
C PRO A 264 -7.72 14.56 -1.81
N GLN A 265 -8.64 14.52 -2.76
CA GLN A 265 -10.03 14.16 -2.52
C GLN A 265 -10.23 12.68 -2.89
N PRO A 266 -11.02 11.93 -2.10
CA PRO A 266 -11.49 10.63 -2.54
C PRO A 266 -12.33 10.79 -3.82
N PRO A 267 -12.32 9.79 -4.72
CA PRO A 267 -13.19 9.83 -5.88
C PRO A 267 -14.66 9.89 -5.42
N PRO A 268 -15.52 10.71 -6.07
CA PRO A 268 -16.92 10.78 -5.70
C PRO A 268 -17.60 9.43 -5.94
N VAL A 269 -18.35 8.96 -4.95
CA VAL A 269 -19.25 7.81 -5.12
C VAL A 269 -20.56 8.37 -5.68
N VAL A 270 -20.82 8.08 -6.95
CA VAL A 270 -22.02 8.57 -7.65
C VAL A 270 -23.01 7.41 -7.79
N ALA A 271 -24.22 7.61 -7.28
CA ALA A 271 -25.30 6.65 -7.46
C ALA A 271 -25.65 6.55 -8.95
N VAL A 272 -25.63 5.33 -9.49
CA VAL A 272 -26.01 5.06 -10.89
C VAL A 272 -27.53 5.13 -11.05
N ALA A 273 -28.27 4.77 -10.01
CA ALA A 273 -29.72 4.84 -9.93
C ALA A 273 -30.16 5.09 -8.49
N GLU A 274 -31.28 5.79 -8.33
CA GLU A 274 -31.95 5.97 -7.04
C GLU A 274 -33.26 5.20 -7.06
N HIS A 275 -33.57 4.53 -5.94
CA HIS A 275 -34.77 3.73 -5.76
C HIS A 275 -35.51 4.18 -4.51
N ALA A 276 -36.84 4.05 -4.50
CA ALA A 276 -37.65 4.34 -3.32
C ALA A 276 -37.26 3.41 -2.15
N ALA A 277 -37.13 3.96 -0.94
CA ALA A 277 -36.66 3.22 0.24
C ALA A 277 -37.49 1.95 0.49
N GLU A 278 -38.81 2.02 0.35
CA GLU A 278 -39.71 0.87 0.51
C GLU A 278 -39.41 -0.29 -0.46
N LEU A 279 -39.03 0.03 -1.70
CA LEU A 279 -38.65 -0.97 -2.70
C LEU A 279 -37.29 -1.60 -2.36
N VAL A 280 -36.34 -0.78 -1.88
CA VAL A 280 -35.03 -1.25 -1.43
C VAL A 280 -35.20 -2.22 -0.26
N ASP A 281 -35.99 -1.84 0.74
CA ASP A 281 -36.27 -2.66 1.93
C ASP A 281 -36.95 -3.98 1.56
N ALA A 282 -37.98 -3.94 0.71
CA ALA A 282 -38.66 -5.15 0.25
C ALA A 282 -37.72 -6.08 -0.54
N THR A 283 -36.85 -5.51 -1.39
CA THR A 283 -35.87 -6.27 -2.17
C THR A 283 -34.80 -6.88 -1.26
N ALA A 284 -34.32 -6.14 -0.25
CA ALA A 284 -33.36 -6.61 0.73
C ALA A 284 -33.94 -7.75 1.59
N ALA A 285 -35.18 -7.63 2.04
CA ALA A 285 -35.88 -8.70 2.76
C ALA A 285 -36.01 -9.98 1.91
N GLY A 286 -36.37 -9.83 0.62
CA GLY A 286 -36.41 -10.96 -0.30
C GLY A 286 -35.04 -11.59 -0.55
N ALA A 287 -33.96 -10.81 -0.59
CA ALA A 287 -32.60 -11.32 -0.71
C ALA A 287 -32.14 -12.05 0.56
N ALA A 288 -32.49 -11.56 1.75
CA ALA A 288 -32.21 -12.21 3.02
C ALA A 288 -32.93 -13.56 3.14
N GLN A 289 -34.20 -13.62 2.74
CA GLN A 289 -34.96 -14.88 2.71
C GLN A 289 -34.30 -15.90 1.75
N ARG A 290 -33.97 -15.49 0.52
CA ARG A 290 -33.27 -16.37 -0.43
C ARG A 290 -31.96 -16.90 0.12
N ALA A 291 -31.14 -16.07 0.77
CA ALA A 291 -29.89 -16.50 1.38
C ALA A 291 -30.11 -17.59 2.44
N VAL A 292 -31.17 -17.44 3.23
CA VAL A 292 -31.57 -18.39 4.27
C VAL A 292 -32.05 -19.70 3.66
N ASP A 293 -32.87 -19.65 2.60
CA ASP A 293 -33.37 -20.83 1.89
C ASP A 293 -32.23 -21.60 1.19
N THR A 294 -31.29 -20.89 0.55
CA THR A 294 -30.14 -21.49 -0.14
C THR A 294 -29.21 -22.25 0.82
N VAL A 295 -28.96 -21.70 2.01
CA VAL A 295 -28.15 -22.40 3.03
C VAL A 295 -28.88 -23.61 3.60
N GLU A 296 -30.20 -23.52 3.79
CA GLU A 296 -31.02 -24.66 4.20
C GLU A 296 -31.00 -25.78 3.16
N GLU A 297 -31.23 -25.47 1.88
CA GLU A 297 -31.17 -26.44 0.78
C GLU A 297 -29.78 -27.11 0.68
N LEU A 298 -28.72 -26.31 0.80
CA LEU A 298 -27.34 -26.80 0.81
C LEU A 298 -27.12 -27.83 1.93
N LEU A 299 -27.48 -27.50 3.16
CA LEU A 299 -27.21 -28.33 4.33
C LEU A 299 -28.13 -29.54 4.40
N ALA A 300 -29.40 -29.39 4.02
CA ALA A 300 -30.35 -30.49 3.86
C ALA A 300 -29.83 -31.55 2.86
N SER A 301 -29.17 -31.11 1.78
CA SER A 301 -28.59 -32.05 0.80
C SER A 301 -27.47 -32.94 1.37
N TRP A 302 -26.87 -32.56 2.50
CA TRP A 302 -25.74 -33.26 3.13
C TRP A 302 -26.08 -33.91 4.48
N GLU A 303 -27.33 -33.86 4.94
CA GLU A 303 -27.75 -34.48 6.21
C GLU A 303 -27.54 -36.01 6.25
N HIS A 304 -27.73 -36.68 5.11
CA HIS A 304 -27.70 -38.14 5.04
C HIS A 304 -26.35 -38.68 4.56
N GLU A 305 -25.77 -38.08 3.52
CA GLU A 305 -24.45 -38.45 3.01
C GLU A 305 -23.68 -37.22 2.55
N GLY A 306 -22.83 -36.73 3.44
CA GLY A 306 -21.89 -35.66 3.16
C GLY A 306 -20.74 -36.06 2.22
N PRO A 307 -20.17 -35.11 1.45
CA PRO A 307 -19.03 -35.38 0.60
C PRO A 307 -17.75 -35.63 1.41
N PRO A 308 -16.84 -36.48 0.92
CA PRO A 308 -15.58 -36.77 1.60
C PRO A 308 -14.63 -35.56 1.54
N VAL A 309 -13.87 -35.37 2.63
CA VAL A 309 -12.79 -34.38 2.70
C VAL A 309 -11.59 -34.89 1.90
N LEU A 310 -11.00 -34.01 1.09
CA LEU A 310 -9.78 -34.35 0.34
C LEU A 310 -8.60 -34.57 1.31
N ARG A 311 -7.65 -35.45 0.97
CA ARG A 311 -6.38 -35.60 1.70
C ARG A 311 -5.58 -34.30 1.85
N SER A 312 -5.80 -33.33 0.96
CA SER A 312 -5.18 -32.01 1.02
C SER A 312 -5.94 -31.00 1.89
N GLY A 313 -7.07 -31.42 2.48
CA GLY A 313 -8.12 -30.56 3.02
C GLY A 313 -9.04 -30.00 1.92
N GLY A 314 -10.29 -29.74 2.29
CA GLY A 314 -11.29 -29.12 1.42
C GLY A 314 -12.12 -30.10 0.58
N LEU A 315 -12.97 -29.52 -0.27
CA LEU A 315 -13.95 -30.19 -1.12
C LEU A 315 -13.41 -30.44 -2.54
N GLY A 316 -13.69 -31.63 -3.10
CA GLY A 316 -13.35 -31.98 -4.47
C GLY A 316 -14.14 -31.19 -5.52
N VAL A 317 -13.51 -30.88 -6.67
CA VAL A 317 -14.14 -30.15 -7.79
C VAL A 317 -15.42 -30.82 -8.30
N ARG A 318 -15.46 -32.16 -8.30
CA ARG A 318 -16.66 -32.92 -8.71
C ARG A 318 -17.84 -32.69 -7.75
N GLU A 319 -17.55 -32.64 -6.45
CA GLU A 319 -18.55 -32.40 -5.43
C GLU A 319 -19.02 -30.94 -5.46
N LEU A 320 -18.10 -29.99 -5.65
CA LEU A 320 -18.46 -28.58 -5.86
C LEU A 320 -19.41 -28.40 -7.05
N LYS A 321 -19.16 -29.07 -8.18
CA LYS A 321 -20.06 -29.06 -9.34
C LYS A 321 -21.44 -29.64 -9.02
N ARG A 322 -21.49 -30.68 -8.19
CA ARG A 322 -22.77 -31.26 -7.75
C ARG A 322 -23.54 -30.27 -6.90
N VAL A 323 -22.89 -29.59 -5.96
CA VAL A 323 -23.51 -28.54 -5.13
C VAL A 323 -24.05 -27.41 -6.01
N ALA A 324 -23.26 -26.93 -6.98
CA ALA A 324 -23.68 -25.89 -7.91
C ALA A 324 -24.95 -26.30 -8.70
N VAL A 325 -25.04 -27.56 -9.11
CA VAL A 325 -26.24 -28.11 -9.76
C VAL A 325 -27.42 -28.22 -8.78
N THR A 326 -27.20 -28.69 -7.55
CA THR A 326 -28.25 -28.78 -6.53
C THR A 326 -28.86 -27.42 -6.24
N LEU A 327 -28.03 -26.41 -6.05
CA LEU A 327 -28.48 -25.04 -5.73
C LEU A 327 -28.92 -24.22 -6.95
N ASP A 328 -28.78 -24.76 -8.17
CA ASP A 328 -29.01 -24.06 -9.44
C ASP A 328 -28.26 -22.71 -9.55
N VAL A 329 -26.99 -22.69 -9.14
CA VAL A 329 -26.12 -21.50 -9.18
C VAL A 329 -24.78 -21.77 -9.85
N PRO A 330 -24.08 -20.73 -10.36
CA PRO A 330 -22.70 -20.87 -10.83
C PRO A 330 -21.75 -21.38 -9.74
N GLU A 331 -20.70 -22.12 -10.12
CA GLU A 331 -19.70 -22.65 -9.17
C GLU A 331 -19.15 -21.59 -8.19
N PRO A 332 -18.80 -20.34 -8.59
CA PRO A 332 -18.32 -19.33 -7.64
C PRO A 332 -19.31 -18.96 -6.55
N GLU A 333 -20.61 -19.02 -6.85
CA GLU A 333 -21.69 -18.72 -5.90
C GLU A 333 -21.92 -19.91 -4.95
N ALA A 334 -21.87 -21.14 -5.46
CA ALA A 334 -21.87 -22.34 -4.62
C ALA A 334 -20.70 -22.34 -3.62
N VAL A 335 -19.50 -21.93 -4.05
CA VAL A 335 -18.34 -21.75 -3.15
C VAL A 335 -18.67 -20.71 -2.07
N PHE A 336 -19.26 -19.58 -2.43
CA PHE A 336 -19.63 -18.54 -1.45
C PHE A 336 -20.56 -19.09 -0.36
N TRP A 337 -21.61 -19.83 -0.73
CA TRP A 337 -22.55 -20.41 0.23
C TRP A 337 -21.92 -21.48 1.12
N LEU A 338 -21.08 -22.35 0.56
CA LEU A 338 -20.30 -23.34 1.32
C LEU A 338 -19.42 -22.69 2.38
N GLU A 339 -18.64 -21.68 1.98
CA GLU A 339 -17.73 -20.97 2.88
C GLU A 339 -18.50 -20.18 3.94
N LEU A 340 -19.66 -19.63 3.60
CA LEU A 340 -20.51 -18.91 4.54
C LEU A 340 -21.13 -19.86 5.58
N ALA A 341 -21.67 -21.00 5.16
CA ALA A 341 -22.21 -22.01 6.06
C ALA A 341 -21.13 -22.55 7.02
N TYR A 342 -19.92 -22.77 6.50
CA TYR A 342 -18.75 -23.14 7.30
C TYR A 342 -18.36 -22.04 8.30
N ALA A 343 -18.26 -20.79 7.85
CA ALA A 343 -17.92 -19.66 8.72
C ALA A 343 -18.99 -19.37 9.79
N ALA A 344 -20.26 -19.66 9.52
CA ALA A 344 -21.37 -19.57 10.47
C ALA A 344 -21.38 -20.73 11.49
N GLY A 345 -20.47 -21.70 11.34
CA GLY A 345 -20.41 -22.91 12.16
C GLY A 345 -21.64 -23.80 11.99
N LEU A 346 -22.27 -23.77 10.82
CA LEU A 346 -23.39 -24.66 10.47
C LEU A 346 -22.89 -25.93 9.78
N LEU A 347 -21.70 -25.86 9.18
CA LEU A 347 -21.05 -26.94 8.45
C LEU A 347 -19.65 -27.18 9.02
N ALA A 348 -19.28 -28.44 9.26
CA ALA A 348 -17.94 -28.83 9.66
C ALA A 348 -17.58 -30.20 9.08
N SER A 349 -16.32 -30.60 9.19
CA SER A 349 -15.96 -32.00 9.03
C SER A 349 -16.20 -32.77 10.33
N ASP A 350 -16.47 -34.06 10.22
CA ASP A 350 -16.76 -34.95 11.35
C ASP A 350 -15.50 -35.48 12.08
N ASP A 351 -14.29 -35.16 11.59
CA ASP A 351 -12.99 -35.61 12.11
C ASP A 351 -12.87 -37.15 12.27
N GLU A 352 -13.70 -37.93 11.57
CA GLU A 352 -13.65 -39.40 11.59
C GLU A 352 -12.59 -39.98 10.65
N ALA A 353 -12.41 -41.31 10.68
CA ALA A 353 -11.40 -42.00 9.87
C ALA A 353 -11.61 -41.82 8.35
N ASP A 354 -12.87 -41.70 7.92
CA ASP A 354 -13.29 -41.34 6.56
C ASP A 354 -13.96 -39.96 6.59
N GLU A 355 -13.18 -38.94 6.96
CA GLU A 355 -13.63 -37.56 7.21
C GLU A 355 -14.58 -37.04 6.12
N ARG A 356 -15.77 -36.58 6.53
CA ARG A 356 -16.82 -36.04 5.66
C ARG A 356 -17.33 -34.71 6.17
N TYR A 357 -17.79 -33.88 5.24
CA TYR A 357 -18.47 -32.64 5.59
C TYR A 357 -19.95 -32.91 5.89
N ALA A 358 -20.43 -32.47 7.05
CA ALA A 358 -21.82 -32.65 7.48
C ALA A 358 -22.34 -31.40 8.23
N PRO A 359 -23.68 -31.21 8.26
CA PRO A 359 -24.28 -30.22 9.14
C PRO A 359 -23.90 -30.47 10.61
N THR A 360 -23.58 -29.40 11.33
CA THR A 360 -23.26 -29.45 12.76
C THR A 360 -24.54 -29.46 13.60
N PRO A 361 -24.51 -29.81 14.90
CA PRO A 361 -25.66 -29.64 15.78
C PRO A 361 -26.20 -28.20 15.84
N ALA A 362 -25.36 -27.21 15.57
CA ALA A 362 -25.78 -25.81 15.54
C ALA A 362 -26.66 -25.47 14.33
N TYR A 363 -26.79 -26.37 13.35
CA TYR A 363 -27.74 -26.29 12.25
C TYR A 363 -29.17 -26.59 12.70
N ASP A 364 -29.38 -27.55 13.61
CA ASP A 364 -30.71 -27.86 14.16
C ASP A 364 -31.28 -26.65 14.92
N ASP A 365 -30.45 -26.03 15.77
CA ASP A 365 -30.80 -24.80 16.48
C ASP A 365 -31.10 -23.65 15.50
N TRP A 366 -30.38 -23.60 14.39
CA TRP A 366 -30.58 -22.58 13.36
C TRP A 366 -31.91 -22.81 12.62
N LEU A 367 -32.27 -24.04 12.26
CA LEU A 367 -33.56 -24.36 11.64
C LEU A 367 -34.75 -24.01 12.54
N ALA A 368 -34.61 -24.21 13.85
CA ALA A 368 -35.66 -23.89 14.83
C ALA A 368 -35.83 -22.38 15.07
N ALA A 369 -34.84 -21.56 14.71
CA ALA A 369 -34.86 -20.12 14.94
C ALA A 369 -35.74 -19.37 13.93
N PRO A 370 -36.32 -18.21 14.30
CA PRO A 370 -37.01 -17.32 13.37
C PRO A 370 -36.10 -16.91 12.19
N THR A 371 -36.67 -16.71 11.00
CA THR A 371 -35.92 -16.32 9.79
C THR A 371 -34.97 -15.13 10.01
N GLY A 372 -35.40 -14.13 10.78
CA GLY A 372 -34.56 -12.95 11.08
C GLY A 372 -33.29 -13.30 11.85
N GLU A 373 -33.37 -14.23 12.80
CA GLU A 373 -32.21 -14.72 13.56
C GLU A 373 -31.33 -15.63 12.70
N ARG A 374 -31.95 -16.46 11.86
CA ARG A 374 -31.25 -17.27 10.87
C ARG A 374 -30.40 -16.42 9.94
N TRP A 375 -30.99 -15.36 9.39
CA TRP A 375 -30.31 -14.36 8.56
C TRP A 375 -29.19 -13.64 9.34
N LEU A 376 -29.48 -13.17 10.56
CA LEU A 376 -28.51 -12.44 11.37
C LEU A 376 -27.24 -13.26 11.62
N ARG A 377 -27.36 -14.56 11.88
CA ARG A 377 -26.21 -15.46 12.05
C ARG A 377 -25.34 -15.53 10.79
N LEU A 378 -25.96 -15.64 9.60
CA LEU A 378 -25.23 -15.66 8.33
C LEU A 378 -24.54 -14.31 8.08
N ALA A 379 -25.27 -13.20 8.21
CA ALA A 379 -24.75 -11.86 7.97
C ALA A 379 -23.58 -11.52 8.91
N THR A 380 -23.69 -11.86 10.20
CA THR A 380 -22.63 -11.61 11.18
C THR A 380 -21.38 -12.46 10.93
N ALA A 381 -21.55 -13.74 10.57
CA ALA A 381 -20.45 -14.61 10.18
C ALA A 381 -19.70 -14.07 8.95
N TRP A 382 -20.43 -13.57 7.95
CA TRP A 382 -19.84 -12.95 6.77
C TRP A 382 -19.09 -11.65 7.09
N LEU A 383 -19.68 -10.77 7.91
CA LEU A 383 -19.06 -9.50 8.30
C LEU A 383 -17.74 -9.70 9.04
N ALA A 384 -17.69 -10.64 9.98
CA ALA A 384 -16.51 -10.90 10.80
C ALA A 384 -15.50 -11.86 10.14
N GLY A 385 -15.91 -12.65 9.16
CA GLY A 385 -15.10 -13.73 8.58
C GLY A 385 -13.82 -13.23 7.89
N THR A 386 -12.75 -14.03 7.94
CA THR A 386 -11.50 -13.73 7.22
C THR A 386 -11.38 -14.46 5.89
N ARG A 387 -12.26 -15.43 5.62
CA ARG A 387 -12.22 -16.27 4.42
C ARG A 387 -12.69 -15.50 3.20
N VAL A 388 -12.01 -15.71 2.07
CA VAL A 388 -12.29 -15.09 0.77
C VAL A 388 -12.60 -16.18 -0.27
N PRO A 389 -13.90 -16.47 -0.52
CA PRO A 389 -14.35 -17.56 -1.38
C PRO A 389 -13.83 -17.49 -2.83
N SER A 390 -13.64 -16.28 -3.36
CA SER A 390 -13.17 -16.05 -4.74
C SER A 390 -11.74 -16.54 -5.03
N LEU A 391 -10.99 -16.96 -3.99
CA LEU A 391 -9.66 -17.52 -4.15
C LEU A 391 -9.66 -19.01 -4.51
N VAL A 392 -10.80 -19.70 -4.37
CA VAL A 392 -10.90 -21.11 -4.75
C VAL A 392 -10.59 -21.27 -6.24
N GLY A 393 -9.77 -22.29 -6.56
CA GLY A 393 -9.25 -22.52 -7.91
C GLY A 393 -7.97 -21.74 -8.25
N THR A 394 -7.57 -20.76 -7.44
CA THR A 394 -6.26 -20.10 -7.58
C THR A 394 -5.13 -20.92 -6.94
N ARG A 395 -3.88 -20.54 -7.19
CA ARG A 395 -2.69 -21.21 -6.63
C ARG A 395 -2.08 -20.38 -5.50
N ASP A 396 -1.63 -21.05 -4.45
CA ASP A 396 -0.87 -20.44 -3.36
C ASP A 396 0.58 -20.10 -3.77
N GLY A 397 1.34 -19.50 -2.85
CA GLY A 397 2.76 -19.16 -3.08
C GLY A 397 3.69 -20.38 -3.27
N LYS A 398 3.19 -21.60 -3.06
CA LYS A 398 3.89 -22.88 -3.30
C LYS A 398 3.33 -23.60 -4.54
N GLY A 399 2.43 -22.97 -5.30
CA GLY A 399 1.83 -23.51 -6.52
C GLY A 399 0.69 -24.51 -6.30
N ARG A 400 0.21 -24.70 -5.07
CA ARG A 400 -0.88 -25.63 -4.71
C ARG A 400 -2.23 -24.98 -4.98
N LEU A 401 -3.17 -25.71 -5.57
CA LEU A 401 -4.52 -25.21 -5.81
C LEU A 401 -5.30 -25.08 -4.49
N LEU A 402 -6.00 -23.96 -4.33
CA LEU A 402 -6.89 -23.72 -3.19
C LEU A 402 -8.26 -24.34 -3.46
N ALA A 403 -8.69 -25.25 -2.59
CA ALA A 403 -10.00 -25.90 -2.64
C ALA A 403 -11.02 -25.16 -1.76
N ALA A 404 -12.32 -25.28 -2.09
CA ALA A 404 -13.39 -24.86 -1.19
C ALA A 404 -13.32 -25.65 0.12
N LEU A 405 -13.70 -25.03 1.24
CA LEU A 405 -13.57 -25.51 2.62
C LEU A 405 -12.12 -25.85 3.04
N GLY A 406 -11.14 -25.56 2.19
CA GLY A 406 -9.73 -25.83 2.41
C GLY A 406 -9.01 -24.70 3.16
N GLY A 407 -7.77 -24.98 3.55
CA GLY A 407 -6.88 -23.97 4.11
C GLY A 407 -6.41 -22.94 3.07
N GLY A 408 -5.93 -21.78 3.53
CA GLY A 408 -5.30 -20.77 2.68
C GLY A 408 -6.26 -19.75 2.04
N LEU A 409 -7.57 -19.81 2.36
CA LEU A 409 -8.57 -18.83 1.92
C LEU A 409 -8.62 -17.58 2.80
N ASP A 410 -8.03 -17.61 3.99
CA ASP A 410 -8.05 -16.51 4.95
C ASP A 410 -7.20 -15.32 4.50
N ARG A 411 -7.78 -14.12 4.59
CA ARG A 411 -7.12 -12.83 4.39
C ARG A 411 -7.47 -11.94 5.57
N GLY A 412 -6.46 -11.61 6.38
CA GLY A 412 -6.63 -10.75 7.55
C GLY A 412 -7.42 -9.45 7.29
N PRO A 413 -7.22 -8.75 6.16
CA PRO A 413 -7.96 -7.52 5.86
C PRO A 413 -9.43 -7.70 5.42
N ALA A 414 -9.91 -8.93 5.20
CA ALA A 414 -11.21 -9.17 4.56
C ALA A 414 -12.38 -8.53 5.32
N ALA A 415 -12.47 -8.75 6.64
CA ALA A 415 -13.54 -8.18 7.47
C ALA A 415 -13.54 -6.64 7.42
N ALA A 416 -12.36 -6.02 7.56
CA ALA A 416 -12.22 -4.56 7.49
C ALA A 416 -12.62 -4.01 6.11
N LEU A 417 -12.28 -4.72 5.02
CA LEU A 417 -12.67 -4.33 3.66
C LEU A 417 -14.18 -4.44 3.45
N ARG A 418 -14.86 -5.46 3.99
CA ARG A 418 -16.33 -5.57 3.94
C ARG A 418 -17.01 -4.39 4.61
N HIS A 419 -16.61 -4.06 5.83
CA HIS A 419 -17.16 -2.91 6.56
C HIS A 419 -16.93 -1.59 5.81
N ARG A 420 -15.73 -1.40 5.23
CA ARG A 420 -15.45 -0.21 4.41
C ARG A 420 -16.33 -0.15 3.17
N ALA A 421 -16.49 -1.27 2.46
CA ALA A 421 -17.32 -1.33 1.27
C ALA A 421 -18.79 -1.03 1.60
N LEU A 422 -19.32 -1.62 2.67
CA LEU A 422 -20.68 -1.35 3.14
C LEU A 422 -20.88 0.08 3.60
N GLY A 423 -19.87 0.73 4.19
CA GLY A 423 -19.97 2.15 4.55
C GLY A 423 -19.97 3.11 3.35
N LEU A 424 -19.68 2.62 2.14
CA LEU A 424 -19.80 3.38 0.89
C LEU A 424 -21.14 3.15 0.18
N LEU A 425 -21.88 2.11 0.57
CA LEU A 425 -23.22 1.79 0.08
C LEU A 425 -24.25 2.45 1.00
#